data_AF-A0A2J0MMS2-F1
#
_entry.id   AF-A0A2J0MMS2-F1
#
_cell.length_a   1.000
_cell.length_b   1.000
_cell.length_c   1.000
_cell.angle_alpha   90.00
_cell.angle_beta   90.00
_cell.angle_gamma   90.00
#
_symmetry.space_group_name_H-M   'P 1'
#
loop_
_entity.id
_entity.type
_entity.pdbx_description
1 polymer ?
#
loop_
_entity_poly.entity_id
_entity_poly.type
_entity_poly.pdbx_seq_one_letter_code
_entity_poly.pdbx_strand_id
1 'polypeptide(L)'
;VGYIYLNKKPRILDFAITNTGVIADKEIYQFENINSFWIFYAPPQEKLLSLHTKSYLMPFVHIPIGNENPVKIREMLLKYIPEIKQKPSFADMLERLLGI
;
A
#
# COMPACT_ATOMS: atom_id res chain seq x y z
N VAL A 1 -27.95 -7.65 -23.81
CA VAL A 1 -27.20 -6.55 -23.13
C VAL A 1 -26.19 -7.18 -22.19
N GLY A 2 -24.89 -7.07 -22.50
CA GLY A 2 -23.83 -7.78 -21.78
C GLY A 2 -23.18 -6.88 -20.75
N TYR A 3 -23.34 -7.19 -19.46
CA TYR A 3 -22.61 -6.52 -18.38
C TYR A 3 -21.40 -7.38 -18.03
N ILE A 4 -20.21 -6.93 -18.45
CA ILE A 4 -18.94 -7.58 -18.06
C ILE A 4 -18.56 -6.98 -16.71
N TYR A 5 -18.98 -7.64 -15.61
CA TYR A 5 -18.42 -7.35 -14.30
C TYR A 5 -17.01 -7.93 -14.26
N LEU A 6 -16.01 -7.09 -14.58
CA LEU A 6 -14.61 -7.34 -14.23
C LEU A 6 -14.49 -7.30 -12.71
N ASN A 7 -14.89 -8.41 -12.06
CA ASN A 7 -14.60 -8.65 -10.66
C ASN A 7 -13.11 -8.99 -10.54
N LYS A 8 -12.24 -7.99 -10.81
CA LYS A 8 -10.82 -8.01 -10.45
C LYS A 8 -10.78 -8.11 -8.93
N LYS A 9 -10.81 -9.33 -8.41
CA LYS A 9 -10.58 -9.56 -6.98
C LYS A 9 -9.23 -8.92 -6.68
N PRO A 10 -9.15 -7.93 -5.77
CA PRO A 10 -7.86 -7.37 -5.40
C PRO A 10 -6.99 -8.55 -4.99
N ARG A 11 -5.79 -8.66 -5.58
CA ARG A 11 -4.83 -9.68 -5.14
C ARG A 11 -4.67 -9.46 -3.65
N ILE A 12 -5.10 -10.44 -2.86
CA ILE A 12 -4.92 -10.42 -1.41
C ILE A 12 -3.40 -10.57 -1.22
N LEU A 13 -2.69 -9.45 -1.15
CA LEU A 13 -1.32 -9.46 -0.72
C LEU A 13 -1.34 -9.75 0.78
N ASP A 14 -0.74 -10.87 1.18
CA ASP A 14 -0.53 -11.15 2.59
C ASP A 14 0.50 -10.14 3.10
N PHE A 15 0.06 -9.23 3.97
CA PHE A 15 0.96 -8.30 4.63
C PHE A 15 0.85 -8.50 6.14
N ALA A 16 1.99 -8.53 6.81
CA ALA A 16 2.08 -8.66 8.24
C ALA A 16 2.94 -7.53 8.80
N ILE A 17 2.37 -6.75 9.70
CA ILE A 17 3.13 -5.72 10.41
C ILE A 17 3.68 -6.34 11.68
N THR A 18 5.01 -6.45 11.74
CA THR A 18 5.75 -6.97 12.89
C THR A 18 6.35 -5.81 13.69
N ASN A 19 6.94 -6.09 14.85
CA ASN A 19 7.64 -5.08 15.64
C ASN A 19 8.92 -4.54 14.98
N THR A 20 9.45 -5.25 13.98
CA THR A 20 10.73 -4.91 13.32
C THR A 20 10.52 -4.33 11.91
N GLY A 21 9.36 -4.59 11.30
CA GLY A 21 9.06 -4.14 9.94
C GLY A 21 7.73 -4.64 9.40
N VAL A 22 7.47 -4.30 8.15
CA VAL A 22 6.31 -4.76 7.37
C VAL A 22 6.75 -5.87 6.44
N ILE A 23 6.17 -7.05 6.59
CA ILE A 23 6.29 -8.15 5.65
C ILE A 23 5.19 -7.97 4.62
N ALA A 24 5.52 -8.03 3.34
CA ALA A 24 4.54 -8.07 2.26
C ALA A 24 4.91 -9.18 1.27
N ASP A 25 3.96 -10.08 1.03
CA ASP A 25 4.11 -11.29 0.20
C ASP A 25 5.21 -12.25 0.69
N LYS A 26 6.47 -12.01 0.29
CA LYS A 26 7.66 -12.79 0.67
C LYS A 26 8.86 -11.93 1.06
N GLU A 27 8.71 -10.61 1.05
CA GLU A 27 9.76 -9.66 1.40
C GLU A 27 9.47 -8.99 2.74
N ILE A 28 10.54 -8.76 3.51
CA ILE A 28 10.47 -8.00 4.77
C ILE A 28 11.06 -6.61 4.59
N TYR A 29 10.24 -5.60 4.77
CA TYR A 29 10.63 -4.20 4.78
C TYR A 29 10.77 -3.74 6.23
N GLN A 30 12.00 -3.73 6.74
CA GLN A 30 12.28 -3.22 8.08
C GLN A 30 11.90 -1.75 8.20
N PHE A 31 11.39 -1.32 9.35
CA PHE A 31 11.02 0.08 9.56
C PHE A 31 12.21 1.03 9.40
N GLU A 32 13.42 0.59 9.75
CA GLU A 32 14.66 1.35 9.55
C GLU A 32 14.96 1.61 8.06
N ASN A 33 14.52 0.70 7.20
CA ASN A 33 14.62 0.79 5.74
C ASN A 33 13.40 1.46 5.11
N ILE A 34 12.42 1.90 5.90
CA ILE A 34 11.26 2.65 5.44
C ILE A 34 11.46 4.13 5.84
N ASN A 35 11.48 5.01 4.84
CA ASN A 35 11.54 6.44 5.06
C ASN A 35 10.21 6.98 5.56
N SER A 36 9.10 6.57 4.95
CA SER A 36 7.78 7.13 5.23
C SER A 36 6.67 6.24 4.68
N PHE A 37 5.43 6.46 5.12
CA PHE A 37 4.26 5.86 4.49
C PHE A 37 3.17 6.89 4.17
N TRP A 38 2.25 6.51 3.30
CA TRP A 38 1.05 7.26 2.98
C TRP A 38 -0.09 6.30 2.65
N ILE A 39 -1.31 6.61 3.07
CA ILE A 39 -2.48 5.85 2.68
C ILE A 39 -3.30 6.69 1.71
N PHE A 40 -3.48 6.16 0.51
CA PHE A 40 -4.41 6.71 -0.47
C PHE A 40 -5.80 6.17 -0.18
N TYR A 41 -6.73 7.10 0.01
CA TYR A 41 -8.14 6.86 0.21
C TYR A 41 -8.87 7.30 -1.05
N ALA A 42 -9.22 6.34 -1.92
CA ALA A 42 -10.00 6.60 -3.12
C ALA A 42 -11.41 6.00 -2.97
N PRO A 43 -12.37 6.70 -2.34
CA PRO A 43 -13.77 6.31 -2.42
C PRO A 43 -14.22 6.41 -3.90
N PRO A 44 -14.95 5.44 -4.47
CA PRO A 44 -15.66 4.31 -3.86
C PRO A 44 -14.94 2.94 -3.96
N GLN A 45 -13.72 2.86 -4.49
CA GLN A 45 -13.17 1.59 -4.96
C GLN A 45 -12.15 0.96 -4.02
N GLU A 46 -11.05 1.60 -3.61
CA GLU A 46 -9.98 0.88 -2.89
C GLU A 46 -9.15 1.77 -1.95
N LYS A 47 -8.56 1.14 -0.94
CA LYS A 47 -7.57 1.74 -0.05
C LYS A 47 -6.20 1.22 -0.46
N LEU A 48 -5.23 2.10 -0.59
CA LEU A 48 -3.88 1.73 -1.00
C LEU A 48 -2.87 2.30 0.00
N LEU A 49 -2.11 1.41 0.64
CA LEU A 49 -0.99 1.78 1.49
C LEU A 49 0.26 1.90 0.62
N SER A 50 0.84 3.08 0.56
CA SER A 50 2.16 3.28 -0.04
C SER A 50 3.23 3.43 1.02
N LEU A 51 4.28 2.62 0.90
CA LEU A 51 5.48 2.63 1.74
C LEU A 51 6.65 3.15 0.90
N HIS A 52 7.30 4.21 1.36
CA HIS A 52 8.52 4.73 0.78
C HIS A 52 9.70 4.04 1.47
N THR A 53 10.30 3.05 0.84
CA THR A 53 11.50 2.38 1.30
C THR A 53 12.75 3.10 0.79
N LYS A 54 13.88 2.91 1.48
CA LYS A 54 15.21 3.40 1.09
C LYS A 54 15.86 2.53 -0.01
N SER A 55 15.16 1.54 -0.53
CA SER A 55 15.72 0.60 -1.51
C SER A 55 15.96 1.27 -2.86
N TYR A 56 17.13 1.01 -3.45
CA TYR A 56 17.51 1.55 -4.76
C TYR A 56 16.71 0.94 -5.91
N LEU A 57 16.32 -0.34 -5.78
CA LEU A 57 15.53 -1.06 -6.79
C LEU A 57 14.04 -0.76 -6.70
N MET A 58 13.49 -0.64 -5.49
CA MET A 58 12.05 -0.44 -5.26
C MET A 58 11.80 0.58 -4.15
N PRO A 59 11.92 1.88 -4.44
CA PRO A 59 11.73 2.93 -3.44
C PRO A 59 10.28 3.03 -2.96
N PHE A 60 9.29 2.64 -3.77
CA PHE A 60 7.88 2.74 -3.39
C PHE A 60 7.18 1.38 -3.49
N VAL A 61 6.65 0.91 -2.37
CA VAL A 61 5.91 -0.35 -2.25
C VAL A 61 4.45 0.00 -1.98
N HIS A 62 3.56 -0.38 -2.89
CA HIS A 62 2.15 -0.10 -2.76
C HIS A 62 1.37 -1.39 -2.51
N ILE A 63 0.61 -1.39 -1.42
CA ILE A 63 -0.07 -2.56 -0.88
C ILE A 63 -1.57 -2.23 -0.85
N PRO A 64 -2.39 -2.88 -1.67
CA PRO A 64 -3.84 -2.72 -1.59
C PRO A 64 -4.33 -3.33 -0.28
N ILE A 65 -4.96 -2.50 0.54
CA ILE A 65 -5.39 -2.89 1.90
C ILE A 65 -6.77 -3.56 1.89
N GLY A 66 -7.45 -3.58 0.74
CA GLY A 66 -8.75 -4.21 0.56
C GLY A 66 -9.78 -3.73 1.60
N ASN A 67 -10.35 -4.69 2.33
CA ASN A 67 -11.40 -4.44 3.32
C ASN A 67 -10.88 -4.12 4.73
N GLU A 68 -9.57 -4.14 4.96
CA GLU A 68 -9.00 -3.85 6.27
C GLU A 68 -9.20 -2.39 6.69
N ASN A 69 -9.13 -2.13 8.00
CA ASN A 69 -9.32 -0.79 8.54
C ASN A 69 -8.04 0.04 8.36
N PRO A 70 -8.02 1.03 7.46
CA PRO A 70 -6.83 1.80 7.15
C PRO A 70 -6.41 2.67 8.34
N VAL A 71 -7.35 3.04 9.21
CA VAL A 71 -7.08 3.82 10.42
C VAL A 71 -6.24 2.99 11.40
N LYS A 72 -6.57 1.71 11.61
CA LYS A 72 -5.79 0.83 12.49
C LYS A 72 -4.36 0.64 11.99
N ILE A 73 -4.22 0.45 10.68
CA ILE A 73 -2.91 0.26 10.04
C ILE A 73 -2.10 1.54 10.13
N ARG A 74 -2.72 2.69 9.87
CA ARG A 74 -2.13 4.00 10.08
C ARG A 74 -1.61 4.15 11.49
N GLU A 75 -2.44 3.94 12.50
CA GLU A 75 -2.07 4.07 13.92
C GLU A 75 -0.92 3.15 14.31
N MET A 76 -0.84 1.96 13.72
CA MET A 76 0.27 1.05 13.95
C MET A 76 1.56 1.56 13.29
N LEU A 77 1.50 1.96 12.02
CA LEU A 77 2.65 2.43 11.25
C LEU A 77 3.20 3.76 11.78
N LEU A 78 2.32 4.67 12.23
CA LEU A 78 2.69 5.98 12.79
C LEU A 78 3.58 5.88 14.05
N LYS A 79 3.55 4.73 14.74
CA LYS A 79 4.42 4.46 15.89
C LYS A 79 5.87 4.17 15.50
N TYR A 80 6.09 3.73 14.27
CA TYR A 80 7.41 3.29 13.79
C TYR A 80 7.98 4.21 12.72
N ILE A 81 7.14 4.72 11.83
CA ILE A 81 7.54 5.50 10.66
C ILE A 81 6.63 6.73 10.49
N PRO A 82 7.14 7.85 9.96
CA PRO A 82 6.33 9.04 9.77
C PRO A 82 5.39 8.89 8.56
N GLU A 83 4.20 9.48 8.68
CA GLU A 83 3.27 9.64 7.57
C GLU A 83 3.70 10.84 6.72
N ILE A 84 4.12 10.61 5.46
CA ILE A 84 4.51 11.68 4.53
C ILE A 84 3.72 11.52 3.24
N LYS A 85 3.03 12.59 2.85
CA LYS A 85 2.25 12.63 1.62
C LYS A 85 3.12 12.30 0.41
N GLN A 86 2.80 11.19 -0.25
CA GLN A 86 3.45 10.81 -1.49
C GLN A 86 2.82 11.51 -2.69
N LYS A 87 3.62 11.72 -3.74
CA LYS A 87 3.15 12.39 -4.95
C LYS A 87 2.10 11.52 -5.66
N PRO A 88 0.99 12.13 -6.14
CA PRO A 88 -0.08 11.39 -6.81
C PRO A 88 0.41 10.67 -8.07
N SER A 89 1.45 11.18 -8.74
CA SER A 89 2.00 10.58 -9.95
C SER A 89 2.41 9.11 -9.81
N PHE A 90 2.81 8.65 -8.61
CA PHE A 90 3.14 7.24 -8.38
C PHE A 90 1.88 6.37 -8.21
N ALA A 91 0.86 6.89 -7.55
CA ALA A 91 -0.44 6.23 -7.47
C ALA A 91 -1.07 6.10 -8.86
N ASP A 92 -1.03 7.18 -9.64
CA ASP A 92 -1.55 7.26 -11.02
C ASP A 92 -0.92 6.20 -11.96
N MET A 93 0.41 5.99 -11.83
CA MET A 93 1.14 4.96 -12.57
C MET A 93 0.68 3.55 -12.21
N LEU A 94 0.32 3.32 -10.95
CA LEU A 94 -0.18 2.03 -10.50
C LEU A 94 -1.64 1.80 -10.83
N GLU A 95 -2.48 2.82 -10.81
CA GLU A 95 -3.86 2.75 -11.32
C GLU A 95 -3.84 2.25 -12.77
N ARG A 96 -2.95 2.82 -13.58
CA ARG A 96 -2.69 2.37 -14.96
C ARG A 96 -2.17 0.93 -15.05
N LEU A 97 -1.28 0.51 -14.16
CA LEU A 97 -0.71 -0.84 -14.15
C LEU A 97 -1.73 -1.90 -13.70
N LEU A 98 -2.57 -1.56 -12.72
CA LEU A 98 -3.67 -2.37 -12.24
C LEU A 98 -4.84 -2.37 -13.23
N GLY A 99 -4.82 -1.47 -14.22
CA GLY A 99 -5.81 -1.37 -15.29
C GLY A 99 -7.20 -1.02 -14.76
N ILE A 100 -7.24 -0.05 -13.84
CA ILE A 100 -8.45 0.71 -13.49
C ILE A 100 -8.43 2.06 -14.19
#